data_AF-A0A9P7YDS8-F1
#
_entry.id   AF-A0A9P7YDS8-F1
#
_cell.length_a   1.000
_cell.length_b   1.000
_cell.length_c   1.000
_cell.angle_alpha   90.00
_cell.angle_beta   90.00
_cell.angle_gamma   90.00
#
_symmetry.space_group_name_H-M   'P 1'
#
loop_
_entity.id
_entity.type
_entity.pdbx_description
1 polymer ?
#
loop_
_entity_poly.entity_id
_entity_poly.type
_entity_poly.pdbx_seq_one_letter_code
_entity_poly.pdbx_strand_id
1 'polypeptide(L)'
;MSSKLPRFEQSGKYDGGIPAEIWLDRLDYDFEVADQEDPTPTLYLRSISMLLIGEASRKFRCNSRMKAIMENRAIATSDNKAEVIEWLKTQYPYTDEEIEEPDVMVEVSELAQGPTESLLLHYDRVLALLKRTGTKDQDRALTDSSALKDNDKFILKSMTSAFVRGVRDDKLRTHALGRDVLVVPCLWKAYEILCMSSSAIQAQEKIEAEIEEKRHIRRMEEYIYAQTGVPAVVALSANRSLKSLRPLFHEV
;
A
#
# COMPACT_ATOMS: atom_id res chain seq x y z
N MET A 1 -50.34 -18.99 17.27
CA MET A 1 -49.17 -19.19 16.39
C MET A 1 -47.95 -19.35 17.29
N SER A 2 -47.18 -20.43 17.13
CA SER A 2 -45.98 -20.67 17.93
C SER A 2 -44.90 -19.69 17.47
N SER A 3 -44.61 -18.65 18.25
CA SER A 3 -43.54 -17.68 17.95
C SER A 3 -42.19 -18.35 18.20
N LYS A 4 -41.62 -18.90 17.14
CA LYS A 4 -40.29 -19.52 17.17
C LYS A 4 -39.24 -18.40 17.19
N LEU A 5 -38.36 -18.41 18.18
CA LEU A 5 -37.22 -17.49 18.22
C LEU A 5 -36.26 -17.81 17.07
N PRO A 6 -35.62 -16.79 16.47
CA PRO A 6 -34.49 -16.99 15.55
C PRO A 6 -33.36 -17.80 16.19
N ARG A 7 -32.47 -18.33 15.35
CA ARG A 7 -31.28 -19.05 15.82
C ARG A 7 -30.15 -18.12 16.27
N PHE A 8 -30.24 -16.84 15.91
CA PHE A 8 -29.26 -15.80 16.21
C PHE A 8 -27.84 -16.15 15.71
N GLU A 9 -27.75 -16.69 14.49
CA GLU A 9 -26.49 -17.13 13.91
C GLU A 9 -25.64 -15.94 13.46
N GLN A 10 -26.26 -14.83 13.02
CA GLN A 10 -25.54 -13.63 12.59
C GLN A 10 -25.24 -12.68 13.75
N SER A 11 -26.25 -12.38 14.58
CA SER A 11 -26.12 -11.46 15.71
C SER A 11 -25.25 -12.03 16.83
N GLY A 12 -25.40 -13.33 17.14
CA GLY A 12 -24.68 -13.97 18.24
C GLY A 12 -24.89 -13.27 19.59
N LYS A 13 -23.99 -13.53 20.53
CA LYS A 13 -23.98 -12.85 21.84
C LYS A 13 -23.33 -11.47 21.73
N TYR A 14 -23.78 -10.53 22.55
CA TYR A 14 -23.27 -9.15 22.56
C TYR A 14 -22.74 -8.75 23.93
N ASP A 15 -21.46 -8.41 23.98
CA ASP A 15 -20.76 -7.91 25.16
C ASP A 15 -20.45 -6.41 25.11
N GLY A 16 -20.70 -5.77 23.96
CA GLY A 16 -20.36 -4.37 23.69
C GLY A 16 -19.06 -4.16 22.90
N GLY A 17 -18.43 -5.22 22.38
CA GLY A 17 -17.16 -5.13 21.65
C GLY A 17 -17.24 -4.57 20.22
N ILE A 18 -18.45 -4.44 19.66
CA ILE A 18 -18.71 -3.78 18.38
C ILE A 18 -19.79 -2.70 18.55
N PRO A 19 -19.86 -1.70 17.66
CA PRO A 19 -20.96 -0.73 17.66
C PRO A 19 -22.33 -1.41 17.71
N ALA A 20 -23.23 -0.88 18.55
CA ALA A 20 -24.55 -1.47 18.73
C ALA A 20 -25.36 -1.49 17.43
N GLU A 21 -25.20 -0.51 16.55
CA GLU A 21 -25.88 -0.45 15.26
C GLU A 21 -25.54 -1.67 14.39
N ILE A 22 -24.26 -2.02 14.27
CA ILE A 22 -23.82 -3.21 13.52
C ILE A 22 -24.40 -4.50 14.11
N TRP A 23 -24.47 -4.59 15.44
CA TRP A 23 -25.03 -5.76 16.10
C TRP A 23 -26.55 -5.86 15.94
N LEU A 24 -27.25 -4.73 16.05
CA LEU A 24 -28.70 -4.63 15.88
C LEU A 24 -29.11 -4.96 14.44
N ASP A 25 -28.37 -4.51 13.43
CA ASP A 25 -28.61 -4.87 12.03
C ASP A 25 -28.52 -6.39 11.81
N ARG A 26 -27.54 -7.05 12.45
CA ARG A 26 -27.43 -8.52 12.40
C ARG A 26 -28.59 -9.20 13.11
N LEU A 27 -29.10 -8.60 14.20
CA LEU A 27 -30.25 -9.11 14.94
C LEU A 27 -31.52 -9.00 14.10
N ASP A 28 -31.72 -7.87 13.43
CA ASP A 28 -32.84 -7.64 12.51
C ASP A 28 -32.80 -8.64 11.35
N TYR A 29 -31.62 -8.86 10.76
CA TYR A 29 -31.43 -9.89 9.74
C TYR A 29 -31.77 -11.31 10.22
N ASP A 30 -31.39 -11.69 11.45
CA ASP A 30 -31.77 -12.99 12.01
C ASP A 30 -33.29 -13.14 12.16
N PHE A 31 -34.01 -12.04 12.44
CA PHE A 31 -35.47 -12.00 12.47
C PHE A 31 -36.09 -12.11 11.07
N GLU A 32 -35.54 -11.41 10.07
CA GLU A 32 -35.96 -11.51 8.68
C GLU A 32 -35.84 -12.94 8.15
N VAL A 33 -34.71 -13.61 8.39
CA VAL A 33 -34.47 -15.01 8.00
C VAL A 33 -35.44 -15.98 8.70
N ALA A 34 -36.03 -15.58 9.82
CA ALA A 34 -37.04 -16.35 10.55
C ALA A 34 -38.49 -16.00 10.15
N ASP A 35 -38.70 -15.30 9.03
CA ASP A 35 -39.99 -14.80 8.55
C ASP A 35 -40.68 -13.86 9.56
N GLN A 36 -39.89 -13.06 10.28
CA GLN A 36 -40.34 -12.10 11.31
C GLN A 36 -39.82 -10.70 11.01
N GLU A 37 -40.15 -10.14 9.85
CA GLU A 37 -39.71 -8.79 9.43
C GLU A 37 -40.07 -7.68 10.43
N ASP A 38 -41.23 -7.79 11.11
CA ASP A 38 -41.61 -6.89 12.20
C ASP A 38 -41.89 -7.68 13.50
N PRO A 39 -40.84 -8.03 14.27
CA PRO A 39 -40.99 -8.78 15.49
C PRO A 39 -41.64 -7.92 16.56
N THR A 40 -42.66 -8.49 17.24
CA THR A 40 -43.34 -7.81 18.36
C THR A 40 -42.33 -7.30 19.40
N PRO A 41 -42.57 -6.14 20.05
CA PRO A 41 -41.66 -5.59 21.06
C PRO A 41 -41.29 -6.61 22.14
N THR A 42 -42.25 -7.39 22.62
CA THR A 42 -42.03 -8.47 23.59
C THR A 42 -41.00 -9.50 23.12
N LEU A 43 -41.10 -9.92 21.86
CA LEU A 43 -40.20 -10.91 21.27
C LEU A 43 -38.80 -10.34 21.08
N TYR A 44 -38.72 -9.12 20.52
CA TYR A 44 -37.46 -8.44 20.25
C TYR A 44 -36.66 -8.16 21.53
N LEU A 45 -37.32 -7.60 22.54
CA LEU A 45 -36.71 -7.30 23.84
C LEU A 45 -36.28 -8.57 24.59
N ARG A 46 -37.05 -9.67 24.45
CA ARG A 46 -36.65 -10.97 24.98
C ARG A 46 -35.36 -11.46 24.33
N SER A 47 -35.22 -11.32 23.01
CA SER A 47 -34.00 -11.68 22.29
C SER A 47 -32.81 -10.87 22.78
N ILE A 48 -32.93 -9.53 22.86
CA ILE A 48 -31.88 -8.67 23.41
C ILE A 48 -31.46 -9.15 24.79
N SER A 49 -32.41 -9.34 25.72
CA SER A 49 -32.08 -9.80 27.08
C SER A 49 -31.37 -11.15 27.13
N MET A 50 -31.59 -12.04 26.15
CA MET A 50 -30.92 -13.34 26.06
C MET A 50 -29.53 -13.26 25.42
N LEU A 51 -29.31 -12.29 24.54
CA LEU A 51 -28.07 -12.14 23.78
C LEU A 51 -27.05 -11.22 24.48
N LEU A 52 -27.49 -10.31 25.34
CA LEU A 52 -26.60 -9.49 26.16
C LEU A 52 -25.81 -10.34 27.17
N ILE A 53 -24.48 -10.29 27.07
CA ILE A 53 -23.51 -10.94 27.97
C ILE A 53 -22.49 -9.92 28.50
N GLY A 54 -21.61 -10.35 29.40
CA GLY A 54 -20.47 -9.56 29.85
C GLY A 54 -20.80 -8.15 30.35
N GLU A 55 -20.03 -7.17 29.89
CA GLU A 55 -20.16 -5.76 30.24
C GLU A 55 -21.51 -5.18 29.85
N ALA A 56 -21.98 -5.45 28.62
CA ALA A 56 -23.27 -5.00 28.13
C ALA A 56 -24.43 -5.49 28.99
N SER A 57 -24.44 -6.77 29.36
CA SER A 57 -25.46 -7.31 30.28
C SER A 57 -25.42 -6.64 31.65
N ARG A 58 -24.22 -6.38 32.19
CA ARG A 58 -24.06 -5.74 33.49
C ARG A 58 -24.59 -4.30 33.48
N LYS A 59 -24.14 -3.47 32.53
CA LYS A 59 -24.59 -2.08 32.40
C LYS A 59 -26.10 -1.99 32.17
N PHE A 60 -26.62 -2.86 31.31
CA PHE A 60 -28.05 -2.93 31.02
C PHE A 60 -28.87 -3.22 32.29
N ARG A 61 -28.46 -4.21 33.09
CA ARG A 61 -29.16 -4.59 34.34
C ARG A 61 -29.02 -3.57 35.47
N CYS A 62 -27.94 -2.79 35.48
CA CYS A 62 -27.73 -1.71 36.44
C CYS A 62 -28.52 -0.44 36.10
N ASN A 63 -28.97 -0.27 34.86
CA ASN A 63 -29.82 0.85 34.48
C ASN A 63 -31.27 0.59 34.91
N SER A 64 -31.79 1.42 35.81
CA SER A 64 -33.13 1.26 36.40
C SER A 64 -34.26 1.28 35.37
N ARG A 65 -34.12 2.10 34.32
CA ARG A 65 -35.12 2.23 33.25
C ARG A 65 -35.12 1.00 32.34
N MET A 66 -33.95 0.56 31.88
CA MET A 66 -33.80 -0.65 31.06
C MET A 66 -34.28 -1.91 31.80
N LYS A 67 -33.95 -1.99 33.10
CA LYS A 67 -34.43 -3.06 33.97
C LYS A 67 -35.97 -3.07 34.07
N ALA A 68 -36.60 -1.92 34.29
CA ALA A 68 -38.06 -1.82 34.38
C ALA A 68 -38.76 -2.23 33.06
N ILE A 69 -38.18 -1.89 31.90
CA ILE A 69 -38.70 -2.32 30.60
C ILE A 69 -38.60 -3.85 30.45
N MET A 70 -37.49 -4.47 30.85
CA MET A 70 -37.34 -5.93 30.75
C MET A 70 -38.24 -6.71 31.71
N GLU A 71 -38.43 -6.20 32.93
CA GLU A 71 -39.33 -6.80 33.92
C GLU A 71 -40.79 -6.76 33.42
N ASN A 72 -41.18 -5.68 32.73
CA ASN A 72 -42.53 -5.50 32.17
C ASN A 72 -42.63 -5.87 30.68
N ARG A 73 -41.66 -6.60 30.13
CA ARG A 73 -41.56 -6.85 28.67
C ARG A 73 -42.79 -7.52 28.04
N ALA A 74 -43.60 -8.23 28.84
CA ALA A 74 -44.81 -8.90 28.35
C ALA A 74 -45.87 -7.91 27.83
N ILE A 75 -45.85 -6.67 28.31
CA ILE A 75 -46.73 -5.56 27.91
C ILE A 75 -45.96 -4.42 27.23
N ALA A 76 -44.75 -4.71 26.73
CA ALA A 76 -43.90 -3.68 26.12
C ALA A 76 -44.50 -3.12 24.84
N THR A 77 -44.38 -1.81 24.67
CA THR A 77 -44.81 -1.09 23.47
C THR A 77 -43.65 -0.92 22.48
N SER A 78 -43.95 -0.45 21.27
CA SER A 78 -42.93 -0.07 20.29
C SER A 78 -42.00 1.02 20.83
N ASP A 79 -42.52 1.95 21.65
CA ASP A 79 -41.70 2.97 22.31
C ASP A 79 -40.67 2.34 23.26
N ASN A 80 -41.03 1.27 23.96
CA ASN A 80 -40.09 0.56 24.81
C ASN A 80 -39.01 -0.17 24.00
N LYS A 81 -39.35 -0.71 22.84
CA LYS A 81 -38.37 -1.28 21.89
C LYS A 81 -37.40 -0.19 21.41
N ALA A 82 -37.93 0.94 20.96
CA ALA A 82 -37.13 2.08 20.48
C ALA A 82 -36.20 2.63 21.57
N GLU A 83 -36.70 2.77 22.80
CA GLU A 83 -35.90 3.27 23.92
C GLU A 83 -34.71 2.36 24.27
N VAL A 84 -34.90 1.05 24.19
CA VAL A 84 -33.82 0.06 24.40
C VAL A 84 -32.79 0.12 23.27
N ILE A 85 -33.24 0.28 22.03
CA ILE A 85 -32.36 0.43 20.86
C ILE A 85 -31.51 1.70 20.99
N GLU A 86 -32.13 2.84 21.29
CA GLU A 86 -31.45 4.12 21.48
C GLU A 86 -30.45 4.06 22.64
N TRP A 87 -30.83 3.40 23.74
CA TRP A 87 -29.92 3.18 24.85
C TRP A 87 -28.69 2.37 24.42
N LEU A 88 -28.86 1.29 23.66
CA LEU A 88 -27.75 0.49 23.15
C LEU A 88 -26.83 1.31 22.24
N LYS A 89 -27.40 2.06 21.28
CA LYS A 89 -26.64 2.94 20.39
C LYS A 89 -25.88 4.04 21.15
N THR A 90 -26.46 4.56 22.23
CA THR A 90 -25.80 5.57 23.07
C THR A 90 -24.66 4.97 23.91
N GLN A 91 -24.82 3.76 24.43
CA GLN A 91 -23.79 3.10 25.26
C GLN A 91 -22.64 2.53 24.43
N TYR A 92 -22.92 2.13 23.20
CA TYR A 92 -21.99 1.50 22.27
C TYR A 92 -22.10 2.19 20.92
N PRO A 93 -21.68 3.47 20.84
CA PRO A 93 -21.80 4.24 19.62
C PRO A 93 -20.95 3.64 18.51
N TYR A 94 -21.34 3.97 17.28
CA TYR A 94 -20.44 3.87 16.15
C TYR A 94 -19.36 4.92 16.33
N THR A 95 -18.23 4.52 16.91
CA THR A 95 -17.02 5.33 16.91
C THR A 95 -16.35 5.04 15.58
N ASP A 96 -16.35 6.00 14.66
CA ASP A 96 -15.24 6.08 13.70
C ASP A 96 -14.00 6.22 14.58
N GLU A 97 -13.27 5.13 14.80
CA GLU A 97 -11.87 5.29 15.10
C GLU A 97 -11.31 6.00 13.86
N GLU A 98 -11.18 7.33 13.94
CA GLU A 98 -10.24 8.05 13.11
C GLU A 98 -8.96 7.26 13.26
N ILE A 99 -8.60 6.48 12.24
CA ILE A 99 -7.28 5.90 12.14
C ILE A 99 -6.38 7.12 12.23
N GLU A 100 -5.78 7.36 13.39
CA GLU A 100 -4.87 8.48 13.59
C GLU A 100 -3.80 8.33 12.51
N GLU A 101 -3.93 9.11 11.44
CA GLU A 101 -2.96 9.12 10.40
C GLU A 101 -1.66 9.60 11.05
N PRO A 102 -0.55 8.86 10.91
CA PRO A 102 0.69 9.25 11.54
C PRO A 102 1.08 10.66 11.11
N ASP A 103 1.82 11.36 11.97
CA ASP A 103 2.37 12.68 11.60
C ASP A 103 3.14 12.54 10.28
N VAL A 104 2.74 13.31 9.27
CA VAL A 104 3.32 13.27 7.93
C VAL A 104 4.83 13.48 7.98
N MET A 105 5.34 14.32 8.88
CA MET A 105 6.77 14.57 9.02
C MET A 105 7.53 13.36 9.58
N VAL A 106 6.90 12.54 10.42
CA VAL A 106 7.47 11.27 10.89
C VAL A 106 7.55 10.29 9.72
N GLU A 107 6.47 10.13 8.95
CA GLU A 107 6.46 9.26 7.77
C GLU A 107 7.49 9.67 6.71
N VAL A 108 7.67 10.98 6.52
CA VAL A 108 8.68 11.53 5.61
C VAL A 108 10.10 11.23 6.11
N SER A 109 10.33 11.23 7.42
CA SER A 109 11.64 10.94 8.00
C SER A 109 12.05 9.48 7.84
N GLU A 110 11.07 8.57 7.82
CA GLU A 110 11.27 7.12 7.66
C GLU A 110 11.10 6.66 6.20
N LEU A 111 10.87 7.60 5.29
CA LEU A 111 10.58 7.32 3.89
C LEU A 111 11.77 6.62 3.21
N ALA A 112 11.58 5.36 2.84
CA ALA A 112 12.52 4.57 2.06
C ALA A 112 11.79 3.76 0.98
N GLN A 113 12.46 3.59 -0.15
CA GLN A 113 12.00 2.77 -1.25
C GLN A 113 12.09 1.29 -0.87
N GLY A 114 10.97 0.59 -0.99
CA GLY A 114 10.86 -0.84 -0.74
C GLY A 114 11.72 -1.69 -1.68
N PRO A 115 11.97 -2.97 -1.33
CA PRO A 115 12.86 -3.84 -2.11
C PRO A 115 12.37 -4.15 -3.53
N THR A 116 11.05 -4.19 -3.73
CA THR A 116 10.39 -4.44 -5.02
C THR A 116 9.64 -3.21 -5.54
N GLU A 117 9.78 -2.08 -4.86
CA GLU A 117 9.05 -0.86 -5.19
C GLU A 117 9.71 -0.16 -6.37
N SER A 118 8.93 0.14 -7.41
CA SER A 118 9.42 0.92 -8.55
C SER A 118 9.65 2.37 -8.15
N LEU A 119 10.53 3.06 -8.88
CA LEU A 119 10.77 4.49 -8.64
C LEU A 119 9.49 5.34 -8.77
N LEU A 120 8.58 4.94 -9.67
CA LEU A 120 7.29 5.60 -9.86
C LEU A 120 6.38 5.42 -8.64
N LEU A 121 6.27 4.20 -8.10
CA LEU A 121 5.45 3.94 -6.90
C LEU A 121 6.00 4.67 -5.67
N HIS A 122 7.32 4.71 -5.53
CA HIS A 122 7.98 5.49 -4.48
C HIS A 122 7.64 6.99 -4.62
N TYR A 123 7.73 7.53 -5.84
CA TYR A 123 7.35 8.91 -6.15
C TYR A 123 5.87 9.21 -5.85
N ASP A 124 4.96 8.30 -6.23
CA ASP A 124 3.53 8.44 -5.98
C ASP A 124 3.21 8.46 -4.48
N ARG A 125 3.93 7.70 -3.65
CA ARG A 125 3.82 7.77 -2.19
C ARG A 125 4.26 9.13 -1.65
N VAL A 126 5.36 9.70 -2.15
CA VAL A 126 5.78 11.04 -1.74
C VAL A 126 4.76 12.10 -2.14
N LEU A 127 4.15 11.97 -3.32
CA LEU A 127 3.04 12.84 -3.72
C LEU A 127 1.81 12.70 -2.82
N ALA A 128 1.50 11.50 -2.34
CA ALA A 128 0.43 11.28 -1.39
C ALA A 128 0.72 11.98 -0.04
N LEU A 129 1.95 11.88 0.45
CA LEU A 129 2.41 12.59 1.66
C LEU A 129 2.35 14.11 1.48
N LEU A 130 2.79 14.62 0.32
CA LEU A 130 2.72 16.06 0.01
C LEU A 130 1.27 16.57 -0.02
N LYS A 131 0.33 15.78 -0.56
CA LYS A 131 -1.10 16.16 -0.56
C LYS A 131 -1.66 16.25 0.86
N ARG A 132 -1.23 15.38 1.79
CA ARG A 132 -1.66 15.39 3.20
C ARG A 132 -1.21 16.65 3.94
N THR A 133 -0.13 17.32 3.51
CA THR A 133 0.28 18.61 4.09
C THR A 133 -0.52 19.80 3.54
N GLY A 134 -1.38 19.59 2.54
CA GLY A 134 -2.07 20.67 1.81
C GLY A 134 -1.17 21.47 0.87
N THR A 135 0.11 21.11 0.76
CA THR A 135 1.08 21.76 -0.13
C THR A 135 0.94 21.19 -1.54
N LYS A 136 1.07 22.04 -2.56
CA LYS A 136 1.11 21.62 -3.96
C LYS A 136 2.55 21.60 -4.46
N ASP A 137 2.87 20.65 -5.33
CA ASP A 137 4.10 20.72 -6.11
C ASP A 137 4.04 21.90 -7.09
N GLN A 138 5.19 22.36 -7.57
CA GLN A 138 5.26 23.48 -8.48
C GLN A 138 4.72 23.10 -9.86
N ASP A 139 3.90 23.97 -10.46
CA ASP A 139 3.27 23.71 -11.75
C ASP A 139 4.29 23.50 -12.88
N ARG A 140 4.10 22.44 -13.66
CA ARG A 140 4.97 22.12 -14.82
C ARG A 140 4.89 23.15 -15.93
N ALA A 141 3.78 23.90 -16.02
CA ALA A 141 3.49 24.85 -17.09
C ALA A 141 3.86 26.30 -16.75
N LEU A 142 4.15 26.59 -15.47
CA LEU A 142 4.36 27.94 -14.98
C LEU A 142 5.72 27.98 -14.27
N THR A 143 6.76 28.36 -15.00
CA THR A 143 8.09 28.62 -14.43
C THR A 143 8.08 29.74 -13.38
N ASP A 144 7.01 30.55 -13.33
CA ASP A 144 6.94 31.77 -12.50
C ASP A 144 5.68 31.92 -11.62
N SER A 145 4.73 30.97 -11.54
CA SER A 145 3.46 31.30 -10.88
C SER A 145 3.48 31.17 -9.35
N SER A 146 3.39 32.33 -8.72
CA SER A 146 3.15 32.59 -7.29
C SER A 146 4.25 32.08 -6.38
N ALA A 147 4.89 33.01 -5.67
CA ALA A 147 5.83 32.67 -4.61
C ALA A 147 5.11 31.72 -3.63
N LEU A 148 5.43 30.42 -3.69
CA LEU A 148 5.08 29.47 -2.65
C LEU A 148 5.40 30.12 -1.31
N LYS A 149 4.50 29.98 -0.33
CA LYS A 149 4.80 30.47 1.01
C LYS A 149 6.10 29.81 1.48
N ASP A 150 6.89 30.50 2.29
CA ASP A 150 8.19 29.96 2.69
C ASP A 150 8.07 28.62 3.42
N ASN A 151 6.95 28.39 4.12
CA ASN A 151 6.61 27.09 4.71
C ASN A 151 6.38 26.00 3.66
N ASP A 152 5.68 26.30 2.57
CA ASP A 152 5.43 25.34 1.48
C ASP A 152 6.75 24.97 0.77
N LYS A 153 7.65 25.95 0.60
CA LYS A 153 9.01 25.68 0.07
C LYS A 153 9.80 24.76 0.99
N PHE A 154 9.71 24.97 2.31
CA PHE A 154 10.38 24.12 3.29
C PHE A 154 9.85 22.68 3.27
N ILE A 155 8.53 22.51 3.23
CA ILE A 155 7.89 21.20 3.12
C ILE A 155 8.32 20.51 1.83
N LEU A 156 8.22 21.20 0.69
CA LEU A 156 8.57 20.65 -0.61
C LEU A 156 10.05 20.26 -0.69
N LYS A 157 10.96 21.05 -0.10
CA LYS A 157 12.38 20.72 0.01
C LYS A 157 12.61 19.49 0.91
N SER A 158 11.87 19.39 2.02
CA SER A 158 11.95 18.24 2.94
C SER A 158 11.48 16.96 2.25
N MET A 159 10.34 17.01 1.57
CA MET A 159 9.79 15.91 0.76
C MET A 159 10.73 15.48 -0.35
N THR A 160 11.31 16.44 -1.08
CA THR A 160 12.26 16.18 -2.17
C THR A 160 13.55 15.53 -1.65
N SER A 161 14.08 16.03 -0.52
CA SER A 161 15.25 15.46 0.13
C SER A 161 14.99 14.03 0.63
N ALA A 162 13.85 13.79 1.27
CA ALA A 162 13.45 12.46 1.73
C ALA A 162 13.26 11.50 0.56
N PHE A 163 12.61 11.94 -0.52
CA PHE A 163 12.42 11.16 -1.73
C PHE A 163 13.76 10.67 -2.31
N VAL A 164 14.71 11.58 -2.54
CA VAL A 164 16.03 11.26 -3.11
C VAL A 164 16.85 10.38 -2.16
N ARG A 165 16.85 10.69 -0.85
CA ARG A 165 17.59 9.90 0.15
C ARG A 165 17.02 8.49 0.30
N GLY A 166 15.70 8.37 0.19
CA GLY A 166 14.98 7.10 0.28
C GLY A 166 15.14 6.19 -0.94
N VAL A 167 15.75 6.65 -2.05
CA VAL A 167 16.02 5.80 -3.22
C VAL A 167 16.97 4.66 -2.82
N ARG A 168 16.56 3.42 -3.09
CA ARG A 168 17.26 2.21 -2.67
C ARG A 168 18.56 1.96 -3.44
N ASP A 169 18.59 2.28 -4.73
CA ASP A 169 19.77 2.08 -5.57
C ASP A 169 20.81 3.17 -5.29
N ASP A 170 21.89 2.78 -4.60
CA ASP A 170 23.00 3.65 -4.23
C ASP A 170 23.73 4.25 -5.44
N LYS A 171 23.85 3.49 -6.54
CA LYS A 171 24.48 3.99 -7.77
C LYS A 171 23.61 5.06 -8.41
N LEU A 172 22.30 4.78 -8.52
CA LEU A 172 21.33 5.74 -9.03
C LEU A 172 21.29 7.02 -8.18
N ARG A 173 21.26 6.86 -6.85
CA ARG A 173 21.25 7.98 -5.91
C ARG A 173 22.50 8.83 -6.04
N THR A 174 23.69 8.21 -6.08
CA THR A 174 24.97 8.92 -6.27
C THR A 174 25.02 9.67 -7.60
N HIS A 175 24.55 9.04 -8.67
CA HIS A 175 24.53 9.63 -9.99
C HIS A 175 23.56 10.83 -10.06
N ALA A 176 22.39 10.72 -9.43
CA ALA A 176 21.43 11.82 -9.34
C ALA A 176 21.95 12.98 -8.46
N LEU A 177 22.66 12.67 -7.36
CA LEU A 177 23.33 13.69 -6.53
C LEU A 177 24.38 14.48 -7.30
N GLY A 178 25.13 13.81 -8.20
CA GLY A 178 26.06 14.49 -9.12
C GLY A 178 25.39 15.39 -10.17
N ARG A 179 24.06 15.39 -10.26
CA ARG A 179 23.24 16.26 -11.13
C ARG A 179 22.42 17.28 -10.34
N ASP A 180 22.85 17.60 -9.12
CA ASP A 180 22.23 18.60 -8.26
C ASP A 180 20.73 18.35 -7.96
N VAL A 181 20.32 17.08 -7.89
CA VAL A 181 18.91 16.69 -7.66
C VAL A 181 18.31 17.26 -6.36
N LEU A 182 19.12 17.63 -5.37
CA LEU A 182 18.66 18.24 -4.10
C LEU A 182 18.48 19.75 -4.17
N VAL A 183 18.93 20.40 -5.25
CA VAL A 183 18.85 21.85 -5.44
C VAL A 183 17.55 22.23 -6.17
N VAL A 184 16.90 21.26 -6.81
CA VAL A 184 15.65 21.52 -7.55
C VAL A 184 14.53 21.95 -6.60
N PRO A 185 13.71 22.94 -7.01
CA PRO A 185 12.66 23.48 -6.15
C PRO A 185 11.40 22.61 -6.11
N CYS A 186 11.31 21.56 -6.94
CA CYS A 186 10.09 20.79 -7.16
C CYS A 186 10.33 19.29 -7.25
N LEU A 187 9.35 18.52 -6.77
CA LEU A 187 9.47 17.07 -6.60
C LEU A 187 9.46 16.36 -7.97
N TRP A 188 8.61 16.80 -8.90
CA TRP A 188 8.56 16.22 -10.24
C TRP A 188 9.89 16.34 -11.00
N LYS A 189 10.66 17.42 -10.78
CA LYS A 189 11.97 17.61 -11.41
C LYS A 189 13.01 16.68 -10.83
N ALA A 190 12.95 16.43 -9.51
CA ALA A 190 13.79 15.43 -8.87
C ALA A 190 13.54 14.03 -9.43
N TYR A 191 12.26 13.67 -9.62
CA TYR A 191 11.88 12.40 -10.27
C TYR A 191 12.40 12.31 -11.72
N GLU A 192 12.28 13.38 -12.50
CA GLU A 192 12.81 13.43 -13.87
C GLU A 192 14.34 13.20 -13.89
N ILE A 193 15.10 13.85 -13.00
CA ILE A 193 16.55 13.66 -12.89
C ILE A 193 16.91 12.22 -12.53
N LEU A 194 16.14 11.58 -11.64
CA LEU A 194 16.34 10.16 -11.29
C LEU A 194 16.04 9.24 -12.48
N CYS A 195 14.94 9.46 -13.21
CA CYS A 195 14.65 8.72 -14.43
C CYS A 195 15.77 8.87 -15.48
N MET A 196 16.21 10.10 -15.73
CA MET A 196 17.31 10.37 -16.65
C MET A 196 18.64 9.76 -16.18
N SER A 197 18.86 9.65 -14.87
CA SER A 197 20.05 9.02 -14.30
C SER A 197 20.01 7.51 -14.46
N SER A 198 18.84 6.90 -14.24
CA SER A 198 18.63 5.47 -14.48
C SER A 198 18.88 5.09 -15.94
N SER A 199 18.33 5.85 -16.88
CA SER A 199 18.59 5.62 -18.32
C SER A 199 20.06 5.83 -18.69
N ALA A 200 20.74 6.81 -18.08
CA ALA A 200 22.16 7.05 -18.32
C ALA A 200 23.04 5.90 -17.80
N ILE A 201 22.74 5.36 -16.61
CA ILE A 201 23.43 4.20 -16.04
C ILE A 201 23.26 2.99 -16.95
N GLN A 202 22.04 2.69 -17.39
CA GLN A 202 21.78 1.57 -18.30
C GLN A 202 22.53 1.72 -19.64
N ALA A 203 22.60 2.93 -20.18
CA ALA A 203 23.36 3.21 -21.39
C ALA A 203 24.87 3.00 -21.17
N GLN A 204 25.40 3.44 -20.02
CA GLN A 204 26.80 3.24 -19.67
C GLN A 204 27.15 1.77 -19.48
N GLU A 205 26.31 1.00 -18.78
CA GLU A 205 26.50 -0.45 -18.58
C GLU A 205 26.55 -1.19 -19.93
N LYS A 206 25.71 -0.81 -20.88
CA LYS A 206 25.74 -1.38 -22.24
C LYS A 206 27.05 -1.05 -22.97
N ILE A 207 27.51 0.20 -22.89
CA ILE A 207 28.78 0.62 -23.51
C ILE A 207 29.96 -0.11 -22.88
N GLU A 208 29.98 -0.24 -21.54
CA GLU A 208 31.03 -0.96 -20.81
C GLU A 208 31.08 -2.44 -21.21
N ALA A 209 29.92 -3.09 -21.37
CA ALA A 209 29.84 -4.47 -21.87
C ALA A 209 30.43 -4.62 -23.28
N GLU A 210 30.08 -3.70 -24.20
CA GLU A 210 30.64 -3.70 -25.57
C GLU A 210 32.15 -3.45 -25.59
N ILE A 211 32.65 -2.58 -24.69
CA ILE A 211 34.09 -2.31 -24.56
C ILE A 211 34.82 -3.54 -24.02
N GLU A 212 34.25 -4.23 -23.03
CA GLU A 212 34.87 -5.43 -22.46
C GLU A 212 34.88 -6.58 -23.45
N GLU A 213 33.81 -6.76 -24.23
CA GLU A 213 33.76 -7.74 -25.32
C GLU A 213 34.86 -7.45 -26.37
N LYS A 214 34.98 -6.20 -26.83
CA LYS A 214 36.06 -5.79 -27.75
C LYS A 214 37.44 -6.02 -27.15
N ARG A 215 37.63 -5.75 -25.86
CA ARG A 215 38.89 -5.99 -25.14
C ARG A 215 39.19 -7.49 -25.01
N HIS A 216 38.17 -8.32 -24.82
CA HIS A 216 38.31 -9.77 -24.79
C HIS A 216 38.74 -10.31 -26.16
N ILE A 217 38.06 -9.89 -27.24
CA ILE A 217 38.40 -10.27 -28.62
C ILE A 217 39.85 -9.88 -28.93
N ARG A 218 40.27 -8.64 -28.64
CA ARG A 218 41.67 -8.23 -28.87
C ARG A 218 42.68 -9.10 -28.13
N ARG A 219 42.43 -9.43 -26.86
CA ARG A 219 43.29 -10.34 -26.09
C ARG A 219 43.37 -11.74 -26.73
N MET A 220 42.26 -12.25 -27.26
CA MET A 220 42.26 -13.52 -27.99
C MET A 220 43.05 -13.42 -29.30
N GLU A 221 42.90 -12.32 -30.05
CA GLU A 221 43.65 -12.08 -31.29
C GLU A 221 45.16 -11.99 -31.04
N GLU A 222 45.57 -11.25 -30.00
CA GLU A 222 46.95 -11.15 -29.55
C GLU A 222 47.51 -12.51 -29.13
N TYR A 223 46.73 -13.31 -28.39
CA TYR A 223 47.12 -14.67 -28.01
C TYR A 223 47.32 -15.58 -29.23
N ILE A 224 46.39 -15.57 -30.20
CA ILE A 224 46.51 -16.37 -31.42
C ILE A 224 47.74 -15.94 -32.22
N TYR A 225 47.97 -14.62 -32.35
CA TYR A 225 49.16 -14.11 -33.03
C TYR A 225 50.44 -14.55 -32.34
N ALA A 226 50.50 -14.48 -31.00
CA ALA A 226 51.66 -14.93 -30.23
C ALA A 226 51.94 -16.43 -30.40
N GLN A 227 50.90 -17.26 -30.55
CA GLN A 227 51.04 -18.71 -30.72
C GLN A 227 51.37 -19.13 -32.16
N THR A 228 50.80 -18.44 -33.16
CA THR A 228 50.86 -18.88 -34.56
C THR A 228 51.76 -18.01 -35.44
N GLY A 229 52.18 -16.84 -34.97
CA GLY A 229 52.95 -15.86 -35.73
C GLY A 229 52.17 -15.14 -36.84
N VAL A 230 50.85 -15.41 -36.97
CA VAL A 230 50.00 -14.84 -38.02
C VAL A 230 48.71 -14.25 -37.42
N PRO A 231 48.10 -13.23 -38.07
CA PRO A 231 46.86 -12.64 -37.57
C PRO A 231 45.75 -13.67 -37.38
N ALA A 232 44.92 -13.51 -36.35
CA ALA A 232 43.88 -14.46 -35.98
C ALA A 232 42.94 -14.81 -37.15
N VAL A 233 42.56 -13.83 -37.96
CA VAL A 233 41.71 -14.04 -39.16
C VAL A 233 42.37 -14.98 -40.19
N VAL A 234 43.69 -14.92 -40.32
CA VAL A 234 44.47 -15.78 -41.22
C VAL A 234 44.62 -17.18 -40.63
N ALA A 235 44.96 -17.28 -39.34
CA ALA A 235 45.04 -18.57 -38.64
C ALA A 235 43.71 -19.34 -38.69
N LEU A 236 42.59 -18.65 -38.45
CA LEU A 236 41.25 -19.24 -38.45
C LEU A 236 40.78 -19.64 -39.85
N SER A 237 41.12 -18.85 -40.89
CA SER A 237 40.77 -19.19 -42.27
C SER A 237 41.56 -20.40 -42.79
N ALA A 238 42.85 -20.52 -42.45
CA ALA A 238 43.66 -21.69 -42.78
C ALA A 238 43.13 -22.99 -42.13
N ASN A 239 42.68 -22.91 -40.87
CA ASN A 239 42.09 -24.05 -40.16
C ASN A 239 40.72 -24.46 -40.72
N ARG A 240 39.95 -23.49 -41.24
CA ARG A 240 38.69 -23.75 -41.97
C ARG A 240 38.93 -24.51 -43.28
N SER A 241 39.95 -24.12 -44.03
CA SER A 241 40.35 -24.79 -45.27
C SER A 241 40.86 -26.23 -45.03
N LEU A 242 41.57 -26.48 -43.92
CA LEU A 242 42.01 -27.83 -43.55
C LEU A 242 40.85 -28.74 -43.13
N LYS A 243 39.81 -28.20 -42.49
CA LYS A 243 38.59 -28.96 -42.17
C LYS A 243 37.69 -29.21 -43.40
N SER A 244 37.68 -28.32 -44.39
CA SER A 244 36.98 -28.58 -45.67
C SER A 244 37.76 -29.48 -46.63
N LEU A 245 39.06 -29.70 -46.37
CA LEU A 245 39.94 -30.61 -47.11
C LEU A 245 40.11 -31.97 -46.43
N ARG A 246 39.21 -32.39 -45.54
CA ARG A 246 39.03 -33.82 -45.22
C ARG A 246 38.00 -34.43 -46.18
N PRO A 247 38.38 -34.92 -47.37
CA PRO A 247 37.57 -35.92 -48.03
C PRO A 247 37.69 -37.22 -47.22
N LEU A 248 36.53 -37.85 -47.03
CA LEU A 248 36.31 -39.28 -46.88
C LEU A 248 37.56 -40.15 -47.18
N PHE A 249 38.30 -40.53 -46.14
CA PHE A 249 39.17 -41.71 -46.16
C PHE A 249 38.88 -42.54 -44.89
N HIS A 250 37.64 -42.98 -44.79
CA HIS A 250 37.30 -44.35 -44.39
C HIS A 250 36.76 -44.97 -45.69
N GLU A 251 37.19 -46.12 -46.21
CA GLU A 251 37.53 -47.38 -45.56
C GLU A 251 38.58 -48.13 -46.44
N VAL A 252 39.46 -48.89 -45.79
CA VAL A 252 40.00 -50.16 -46.29
C VAL A 252 39.61 -51.21 -45.27
#